data_AF-A0A210PKD3-F1
#
_entry.id   AF-A0A210PKD3-F1
#
_cell.length_a   1.000
_cell.length_b   1.000
_cell.length_c   1.000
_cell.angle_alpha   90.00
_cell.angle_beta   90.00
_cell.angle_gamma   90.00
#
_symmetry.space_group_name_H-M   'P 1'
#
loop_
_entity.id
_entity.type
_entity.pdbx_description
1 polymer ?
#
loop_
_entity_poly.entity_id
_entity_poly.type
_entity_poly.pdbx_seq_one_letter_code
_entity_poly.pdbx_strand_id
1 'polypeptide(L)'
;MMSQMMYASDGSGTKDYLAAHNMLLAHAETYRMYEKEFKLTQNGKVSIVLYSEWMEPKQAGSPSDISASERAMEFRLGWFAEPIFGSGDYPNVMKTRVAEASRAQNLSRSRLPEFTAGQRSMVKGT
;
A
#
# COMPACT_ATOMS: atom_id res chain seq x y z
N MET A 1 -13.52 29.94 11.00
CA MET A 1 -14.26 28.96 11.81
C MET A 1 -14.87 27.91 10.89
N MET A 2 -14.01 27.07 10.29
CA MET A 2 -14.38 25.86 9.55
C MET A 2 -13.30 24.82 9.87
N SER A 3 -13.22 24.47 11.14
CA SER A 3 -12.59 23.25 11.61
C SER A 3 -13.72 22.38 12.17
N GLN A 4 -13.55 21.06 12.05
CA GLN A 4 -14.47 20.02 12.53
C GLN A 4 -15.57 19.58 11.57
N MET A 5 -15.14 19.00 10.45
CA MET A 5 -15.66 17.70 9.99
C MET A 5 -14.49 16.93 9.37
N MET A 6 -13.38 16.82 10.10
CA MET A 6 -12.40 15.77 9.82
C MET A 6 -13.08 14.46 10.21
N TYR A 7 -13.26 13.57 9.24
CA TYR A 7 -13.56 12.17 9.45
C TYR A 7 -12.80 11.67 10.68
N ALA A 8 -13.51 11.23 11.73
CA ALA A 8 -12.88 10.63 12.89
C ALA A 8 -12.28 9.28 12.48
N SER A 9 -11.06 9.30 11.95
CA SER A 9 -10.17 8.17 12.07
C SER A 9 -9.88 8.02 13.57
N ASP A 10 -9.97 6.81 14.09
CA ASP A 10 -9.62 6.50 15.48
C ASP A 10 -8.10 6.61 15.72
N GLY A 11 -7.35 7.23 14.79
CA GLY A 11 -5.90 7.29 14.76
C GLY A 11 -5.22 5.93 14.60
N SER A 12 -5.97 4.83 14.49
CA SER A 12 -5.41 3.48 14.48
C SER A 12 -4.91 3.08 13.11
N GLY A 13 -5.24 3.77 12.02
CA GLY A 13 -4.86 3.35 10.66
C GLY A 13 -5.49 2.04 10.18
N THR A 14 -6.26 1.33 11.02
CA THR A 14 -6.86 0.03 10.68
C THR A 14 -7.78 0.14 9.47
N LYS A 15 -8.62 1.20 9.45
CA LYS A 15 -9.53 1.46 8.32
C LYS A 15 -8.76 1.84 7.05
N ASP A 16 -7.65 2.55 7.19
CA ASP A 16 -6.81 2.96 6.07
C ASP A 16 -6.15 1.74 5.42
N TYR A 17 -5.60 0.81 6.22
CA TYR A 17 -5.05 -0.45 5.71
C TYR A 17 -6.08 -1.32 5.02
N LEU A 18 -7.29 -1.41 5.57
CA LEU A 18 -8.38 -2.17 4.96
C LEU A 18 -8.85 -1.54 3.64
N ALA A 19 -8.99 -0.22 3.59
CA ALA A 19 -9.37 0.50 2.38
C ALA A 19 -8.34 0.29 1.26
N ALA A 20 -7.04 0.48 1.55
CA ALA A 20 -5.98 0.27 0.59
C ALA A 20 -5.91 -1.19 0.08
N HIS A 21 -6.11 -2.16 0.98
CA HIS A 21 -6.17 -3.58 0.59
C HIS A 21 -7.29 -3.84 -0.42
N ASN A 22 -8.49 -3.34 -0.15
CA ASN A 22 -9.62 -3.51 -1.05
C ASN A 22 -9.42 -2.75 -2.37
N MET A 23 -8.80 -1.56 -2.35
CA MET A 23 -8.46 -0.83 -3.57
C MET A 23 -7.48 -1.61 -4.46
N LEU A 24 -6.46 -2.25 -3.87
CA LEU A 24 -5.52 -3.09 -4.61
C LEU A 24 -6.20 -4.30 -5.24
N LEU A 25 -7.10 -4.97 -4.51
CA LEU A 25 -7.87 -6.09 -5.05
C LEU A 25 -8.81 -5.65 -6.17
N ALA A 26 -9.53 -4.53 -5.99
CA ALA A 26 -10.44 -3.99 -6.99
C ALA A 26 -9.71 -3.56 -8.28
N HIS A 27 -8.54 -2.91 -8.13
CA HIS A 27 -7.65 -2.59 -9.27
C HIS A 27 -7.26 -3.86 -10.01
N ALA A 28 -6.76 -4.87 -9.28
CA ALA A 28 -6.30 -6.11 -9.88
C ALA A 28 -7.44 -6.88 -10.58
N GLU A 29 -8.61 -7.01 -9.96
CA GLU A 29 -9.77 -7.64 -10.58
C GLU A 29 -10.19 -6.92 -11.88
N THR A 30 -10.21 -5.59 -11.85
CA THR A 30 -10.54 -4.77 -13.02
C THR A 30 -9.51 -4.92 -14.13
N TYR A 31 -8.22 -4.91 -13.79
CA TYR A 31 -7.15 -5.13 -14.77
C TYR A 31 -7.25 -6.52 -15.39
N ARG A 32 -7.48 -7.57 -14.58
CA ARG A 32 -7.61 -8.95 -15.08
C ARG A 32 -8.83 -9.13 -15.97
N MET A 33 -9.95 -8.49 -15.64
CA MET A 33 -11.11 -8.43 -16.51
C MET A 33 -10.76 -7.75 -17.83
N TYR A 34 -10.10 -6.59 -17.81
CA TYR A 34 -9.65 -5.90 -19.02
C TYR A 34 -8.74 -6.78 -19.89
N GLU A 35 -7.74 -7.41 -19.26
CA GLU A 35 -6.79 -8.30 -19.90
C GLU A 35 -7.46 -9.49 -20.58
N LYS A 36 -8.44 -10.10 -19.92
CA LYS A 36 -9.16 -11.27 -20.41
C LYS A 36 -10.18 -10.93 -21.50
N GLU A 37 -10.95 -9.85 -21.33
CA GLU A 37 -12.17 -9.63 -22.10
C GLU A 37 -12.00 -8.56 -23.19
N PHE A 38 -11.11 -7.59 -23.01
CA PHE A 38 -11.05 -6.38 -23.84
C PHE A 38 -9.70 -6.14 -24.50
N LYS A 39 -8.59 -6.60 -23.91
CA LYS A 39 -7.23 -6.30 -24.38
C LYS A 39 -6.97 -6.78 -25.80
N LEU A 40 -7.52 -7.94 -26.20
CA LEU A 40 -7.36 -8.47 -27.56
C LEU A 40 -8.05 -7.62 -28.64
N THR A 41 -9.19 -7.01 -28.32
CA THR A 41 -10.00 -6.26 -29.30
C THR A 41 -9.70 -4.76 -29.28
N GLN A 42 -9.45 -4.20 -28.10
CA GLN A 42 -9.19 -2.76 -27.92
C GLN A 42 -7.71 -2.40 -27.95
N ASN A 43 -6.83 -3.34 -27.56
CA ASN A 43 -5.38 -3.13 -27.47
C ASN A 43 -4.98 -1.87 -26.66
N GLY A 44 -5.78 -1.49 -25.67
CA GLY A 44 -5.51 -0.36 -24.79
C GLY A 44 -4.60 -0.73 -23.63
N LYS A 45 -4.33 0.26 -22.78
CA LYS A 45 -3.47 0.14 -21.60
C LYS A 45 -4.24 0.58 -20.36
N VAL A 46 -4.09 -0.18 -19.29
CA VAL A 46 -4.65 0.11 -17.96
C VAL A 46 -3.50 0.12 -16.97
N SER A 47 -3.56 1.04 -16.02
CA SER A 47 -2.65 1.12 -14.88
C SER A 47 -3.33 1.93 -13.76
N ILE A 48 -2.62 2.11 -12.66
CA ILE A 48 -3.06 2.92 -11.52
C ILE A 48 -2.18 4.17 -11.39
N VAL A 49 -2.79 5.30 -11.04
CA VAL A 49 -2.05 6.52 -10.71
C VAL A 49 -1.76 6.51 -9.22
N LEU A 50 -0.48 6.57 -8.85
CA LEU A 50 -0.03 6.61 -7.47
C LEU A 50 0.41 8.03 -7.12
N TYR A 51 -0.20 8.62 -6.11
CA TYR A 51 0.28 9.86 -5.52
C TYR A 51 1.40 9.55 -4.53
N SER A 52 2.53 10.24 -4.67
CA SER A 52 3.60 10.21 -3.68
C SER A 52 4.34 11.54 -3.62
N GLU A 53 4.69 11.93 -2.41
CA GLU A 53 5.70 12.96 -2.14
C GLU A 53 7.07 12.26 -2.12
N TRP A 54 8.13 12.97 -2.49
CA TRP A 54 9.50 12.50 -2.29
C TRP A 54 9.94 12.77 -0.85
N MET A 55 10.61 11.80 -0.23
CA MET A 55 11.06 11.90 1.16
C MET A 55 12.59 11.87 1.19
N GLU A 56 13.19 12.96 1.67
CA GLU A 56 14.64 13.06 1.87
C GLU A 56 15.02 12.92 3.34
N PRO A 57 16.23 12.40 3.63
CA PRO A 57 16.76 12.40 4.98
C PRO A 57 16.97 13.83 5.47
N LYS A 58 16.58 14.12 6.71
CA LYS A 58 16.84 15.44 7.32
C LYS A 58 18.33 15.77 7.36
N GLN A 59 19.17 14.79 7.65
CA GLN A 59 20.63 14.89 7.54
C GLN A 59 21.16 13.77 6.65
N ALA A 60 21.77 14.13 5.52
CA ALA A 60 22.28 13.17 4.54
C ALA A 60 23.38 12.24 5.08
N GLY A 61 24.10 12.64 6.13
CA GLY A 61 25.13 11.81 6.79
C GLY A 61 24.62 10.92 7.92
N SER A 62 23.33 10.98 8.26
CA SER A 62 22.75 10.23 9.38
C SER A 62 22.10 8.93 8.88
N PRO A 63 22.63 7.75 9.25
CA PRO A 63 22.03 6.47 8.84
C PRO A 63 20.58 6.30 9.33
N SER A 64 20.22 6.88 10.48
CA SER A 64 18.85 6.83 10.99
C SER A 64 17.89 7.63 10.12
N ASP A 65 18.32 8.78 9.61
CA ASP A 65 17.51 9.67 8.80
C ASP A 65 17.33 9.08 7.40
N ILE A 66 18.40 8.51 6.82
CA ILE A 66 18.36 7.78 5.54
C ILE A 66 17.35 6.62 5.63
N SER A 67 17.49 5.79 6.66
CA SER A 67 16.58 4.66 6.85
C SER A 67 15.14 5.13 7.14
N ALA A 68 14.96 6.30 7.75
CA ALA A 68 13.63 6.89 7.97
C ALA A 68 13.01 7.42 6.66
N SER A 69 13.79 8.07 5.79
CA SER A 69 13.30 8.54 4.49
C SER A 69 12.94 7.38 3.57
N GLU A 70 13.75 6.32 3.53
CA GLU A 70 13.44 5.10 2.78
C GLU A 70 12.15 4.44 3.28
N ARG A 71 12.00 4.28 4.60
CA ARG A 71 10.73 3.78 5.18
C ARG A 71 9.55 4.66 4.83
N ALA A 72 9.71 5.97 4.84
CA ALA A 72 8.64 6.88 4.47
C ALA A 72 8.25 6.70 3.00
N MET A 73 9.20 6.51 2.09
CA MET A 73 8.93 6.18 0.69
C MET A 73 8.16 4.86 0.55
N GLU A 74 8.53 3.82 1.32
CA GLU A 74 7.81 2.53 1.31
C GLU A 74 6.35 2.68 1.78
N PHE A 75 6.09 3.50 2.80
CA PHE A 75 4.74 3.75 3.29
C PHE A 75 3.92 4.70 2.41
N ARG A 76 4.56 5.48 1.52
CA ARG A 76 3.87 6.42 0.60
C ARG A 76 3.66 5.83 -0.79
N LEU A 77 4.72 5.36 -1.42
CA LEU A 77 4.71 4.81 -2.78
C LEU A 77 4.71 3.27 -2.75
N GLY A 78 5.62 2.67 -1.98
CA GLY A 78 5.81 1.22 -1.94
C GLY A 78 4.55 0.44 -1.54
N TRP A 79 3.71 1.02 -0.68
CA TRP A 79 2.47 0.42 -0.20
C TRP A 79 1.55 -0.07 -1.32
N PHE A 80 1.45 0.68 -2.42
CA PHE A 80 0.69 0.26 -3.61
C PHE A 80 1.60 -0.26 -4.73
N ALA A 81 2.80 0.31 -4.88
CA ALA A 81 3.69 -0.04 -5.98
C ALA A 81 4.27 -1.46 -5.85
N GLU A 82 4.64 -1.90 -4.67
CA GLU A 82 5.27 -3.22 -4.46
C GLU A 82 4.29 -4.39 -4.71
N PRO A 83 3.01 -4.34 -4.26
CA PRO A 83 2.03 -5.33 -4.65
C PRO A 83 1.81 -5.41 -6.18
N ILE A 84 1.76 -4.27 -6.86
CA ILE A 84 1.41 -4.20 -8.29
C ILE A 84 2.62 -4.50 -9.19
N PHE A 85 3.73 -3.81 -8.98
CA PHE A 85 4.90 -3.85 -9.87
C PHE A 85 6.04 -4.74 -9.37
N GLY A 86 5.99 -5.17 -8.11
CA GLY A 86 7.03 -5.96 -7.46
C GLY A 86 6.59 -7.40 -7.19
N SER A 87 6.57 -7.76 -5.90
CA SER A 87 6.38 -9.14 -5.45
C SER A 87 4.95 -9.67 -5.49
N GLY A 88 3.93 -8.81 -5.60
CA GLY A 88 2.54 -9.20 -5.36
C GLY A 88 2.09 -9.06 -3.90
N ASP A 89 2.96 -8.60 -3.02
CA ASP A 89 2.70 -8.45 -1.58
C ASP A 89 3.11 -7.06 -1.08
N TYR A 90 2.77 -6.72 0.16
CA TYR A 90 3.20 -5.45 0.76
C TYR A 90 4.72 -5.42 1.01
N PRO A 91 5.34 -4.23 1.03
CA PRO A 91 6.74 -4.08 1.43
C PRO A 91 7.03 -4.74 2.77
N ASN A 92 8.12 -5.49 2.87
CA ASN A 92 8.48 -6.21 4.09
C ASN A 92 8.62 -5.28 5.29
N VAL A 93 9.19 -4.08 5.09
CA VAL A 93 9.34 -3.09 6.16
C VAL A 93 7.98 -2.60 6.67
N MET A 94 6.98 -2.47 5.80
CA MET A 94 5.63 -2.07 6.19
C MET A 94 4.96 -3.17 7.02
N LYS A 95 5.02 -4.43 6.57
CA LYS A 95 4.50 -5.58 7.32
C LYS A 95 5.08 -5.65 8.72
N THR A 96 6.41 -5.56 8.85
CA THR A 96 7.10 -5.62 10.14
C THR A 96 6.70 -4.45 11.05
N ARG A 97 6.75 -3.20 10.55
CA ARG A 97 6.47 -2.01 11.36
C ARG A 97 5.02 -1.93 11.83
N VAL A 98 4.07 -2.27 10.96
CA VAL A 98 2.65 -2.28 11.35
C VAL A 98 2.37 -3.39 12.35
N ALA A 99 2.98 -4.57 12.20
CA ALA A 99 2.85 -5.64 13.18
C ALA A 99 3.44 -5.26 14.55
N GLU A 100 4.63 -4.66 14.58
CA GLU A 100 5.24 -4.13 15.82
C GLU A 100 4.37 -3.08 16.49
N ALA A 101 3.89 -2.08 15.72
CA ALA A 101 3.04 -1.02 16.25
C ALA A 101 1.68 -1.57 16.73
N SER A 102 1.14 -2.59 16.07
CA SER A 102 -0.11 -3.25 16.50
C SER A 102 0.09 -4.00 17.82
N ARG A 103 1.22 -4.70 17.98
CA ARG A 103 1.60 -5.34 19.25
C ARG A 103 1.78 -4.33 20.38
N ALA A 104 2.44 -3.20 20.12
CA ALA A 104 2.59 -2.12 21.11
C ALA A 104 1.25 -1.50 21.54
N GLN A 105 0.22 -1.61 20.70
CA GLN A 105 -1.17 -1.21 21.01
C GLN A 105 -1.99 -2.33 21.65
N ASN A 106 -1.35 -3.44 22.05
CA ASN A 106 -2.01 -4.63 22.64
C ASN A 106 -3.05 -5.28 21.72
N LEU A 107 -2.89 -5.16 20.40
CA LEU A 107 -3.74 -5.85 19.43
C LEU A 107 -3.25 -7.29 19.23
N SER A 108 -4.20 -8.22 19.13
CA SER A 108 -3.92 -9.66 18.93
C SER A 108 -3.39 -10.00 17.53
N ARG A 109 -3.51 -9.07 16.57
CA ARG A 109 -3.05 -9.25 15.18
C ARG A 109 -2.59 -7.93 14.57
N SER A 110 -1.85 -8.02 13.47
CA SER A 110 -1.51 -6.85 12.66
C SER A 110 -2.78 -6.16 12.14
N ARG A 111 -2.75 -4.82 12.11
CA ARG A 111 -3.78 -4.01 11.45
C ARG A 111 -3.67 -4.02 9.92
N LEU A 112 -2.50 -4.37 9.38
CA LEU A 112 -2.31 -4.55 7.94
C LEU A 112 -2.85 -5.93 7.53
N PRO A 113 -3.84 -6.01 6.62
CA PRO A 113 -4.31 -7.29 6.10
C PRO A 113 -3.19 -8.08 5.40
N GLU A 114 -3.36 -9.39 5.30
CA GLU A 114 -2.42 -10.25 4.58
C GLU A 114 -3.04 -10.69 3.25
N PHE A 115 -2.27 -10.60 2.16
CA PHE A 115 -2.66 -11.21 0.91
C PHE A 115 -2.53 -12.73 1.00
N THR A 116 -3.59 -13.44 0.63
CA THR A 116 -3.52 -14.88 0.34
C THR A 116 -2.63 -15.14 -0.87
N ALA A 117 -2.17 -16.38 -1.05
CA ALA A 117 -1.37 -16.75 -2.22
C ALA A 117 -2.08 -16.45 -3.55
N GLY A 118 -3.40 -16.68 -3.61
CA GLY A 118 -4.22 -16.34 -4.77
C GLY A 118 -4.26 -14.84 -5.05
N GLN A 119 -4.47 -14.02 -4.01
CA GLN A 119 -4.48 -12.57 -4.15
C GLN A 119 -3.11 -12.02 -4.58
N ARG A 120 -2.00 -12.54 -4.02
CA ARG A 120 -0.65 -12.11 -4.44
C ARG A 120 -0.42 -12.35 -5.93
N SER A 121 -0.81 -13.53 -6.42
CA SER A 121 -0.73 -13.87 -7.84
C SER A 121 -1.62 -12.96 -8.69
N MET A 122 -2.83 -12.66 -8.21
CA MET A 122 -3.79 -11.82 -8.93
C MET A 122 -3.30 -10.38 -9.09
N VAL A 123 -2.78 -9.77 -8.02
CA VAL A 123 -2.36 -8.35 -7.98
C VAL A 123 -1.04 -8.11 -8.73
N LYS A 124 -0.12 -9.08 -8.71
CA LYS A 124 1.20 -8.92 -9.35
C LYS A 124 1.10 -8.70 -10.86
N GLY A 125 1.67 -7.61 -11.36
CA GLY A 125 1.70 -7.27 -12.78
C GLY A 125 0.36 -6.80 -13.33
N THR A 126 -0.42 -6.08 -12.51
CA THR A 126 -1.67 -5.42 -12.90
C THR A 126 -1.50 -3.92 -13.07
#